data_AF-A0A839NFW1-F1
#
_entry.id   AF-A0A839NFW1-F1
#
_cell.length_a   1.000
_cell.length_b   1.000
_cell.length_c   1.000
_cell.angle_alpha   90.00
_cell.angle_beta   90.00
_cell.angle_gamma   90.00
#
_symmetry.space_group_name_H-M   'P 1'
#
loop_
_entity.id
_entity.type
_entity.pdbx_description
1 polymer ?
#
loop_
_entity_poly.entity_id
_entity_poly.type
_entity_poly.pdbx_seq_one_letter_code
_entity_poly.pdbx_strand_id
1 'polypeptide(L)'
;MNKLKDWEFETIKLSFEDIILFRFIEKENQSSVSINSALLTSEKGVVTFDFCPLVFGRSDLKENENSDFKIKCRKVGYVQIK
;
A
#
# COMPACT_ATOMS: atom_id res chain seq x y z
N MET A 1 -9.19 -4.46 11.24
CA MET A 1 -8.68 -5.31 12.34
C MET A 1 -9.23 -6.71 12.13
N ASN A 2 -8.38 -7.62 11.62
CA ASN A 2 -8.78 -8.95 11.15
C ASN A 2 -8.57 -10.00 12.25
N LYS A 3 -9.34 -11.08 12.23
CA LYS A 3 -9.31 -12.16 13.25
C LYS A 3 -8.53 -13.40 12.76
N LEU A 4 -7.50 -13.24 11.92
CA LEU A 4 -6.99 -14.31 11.04
C LEU A 4 -5.44 -14.37 11.04
N LYS A 5 -4.83 -15.00 12.04
CA LYS A 5 -3.41 -15.48 12.03
C LYS A 5 -2.37 -14.47 11.47
N ASP A 6 -2.39 -13.24 11.96
CA ASP A 6 -1.51 -12.15 11.48
C ASP A 6 0.01 -12.40 11.65
N TRP A 7 0.42 -13.52 12.26
CA TRP A 7 1.83 -13.93 12.40
C TRP A 7 2.38 -14.70 11.18
N GLU A 8 1.52 -15.19 10.29
CA GLU A 8 1.91 -16.06 9.17
C GLU A 8 2.14 -15.19 7.94
N PHE A 9 3.33 -15.28 7.35
CA PHE A 9 3.60 -14.63 6.06
C PHE A 9 2.76 -15.28 4.97
N GLU A 10 2.11 -14.45 4.14
CA GLU A 10 1.41 -14.90 2.95
C GLU A 10 1.97 -14.26 1.69
N THR A 11 1.98 -15.02 0.60
CA THR A 11 2.28 -14.49 -0.73
C THR A 11 0.96 -14.10 -1.39
N ILE A 12 0.88 -12.84 -1.83
CA ILE A 12 -0.35 -12.30 -2.42
C ILE A 12 -0.04 -11.59 -3.74
N LYS A 13 -1.03 -11.55 -4.61
CA LYS A 13 -1.08 -10.70 -5.79
C LYS A 13 -2.16 -9.66 -5.61
N LEU A 14 -1.77 -8.40 -5.74
CA LEU A 14 -2.69 -7.27 -5.85
C LEU A 14 -2.78 -6.84 -7.31
N SER A 15 -4.00 -6.66 -7.81
CA SER A 15 -4.28 -6.09 -9.12
C SER A 15 -5.01 -4.78 -8.93
N PHE A 16 -4.53 -3.70 -9.53
CA PHE A 16 -5.14 -2.38 -9.41
C PHE A 16 -5.75 -1.98 -10.74
N GLU A 17 -7.01 -1.54 -10.71
CA GLU A 17 -7.80 -1.19 -11.90
C GLU A 17 -8.36 0.23 -11.76
N ASP A 18 -8.61 0.88 -12.90
CA ASP A 18 -9.04 2.28 -12.95
C ASP A 18 -8.07 3.19 -12.15
N ILE A 19 -6.78 3.12 -12.49
CA ILE A 19 -5.70 3.86 -11.83
C ILE A 19 -5.91 5.37 -11.99
N ILE A 20 -5.83 6.08 -10.87
CA ILE A 20 -5.86 7.54 -10.79
C ILE A 20 -4.45 8.09 -10.58
N LEU A 21 -3.65 7.42 -9.76
CA LEU A 21 -2.26 7.77 -9.49
C LEU A 21 -1.43 6.49 -9.33
N PHE A 22 -0.27 6.45 -9.97
CA PHE A 22 0.77 5.49 -9.68
C PHE A 22 2.09 6.26 -9.55
N ARG A 23 2.70 6.16 -8.39
CA ARG A 23 4.00 6.76 -8.09
C ARG A 23 4.89 5.67 -7.51
N PHE A 24 6.02 5.45 -8.16
CA PHE A 24 7.08 4.57 -7.69
C PHE A 24 8.42 5.23 -8.04
N ILE A 25 9.10 5.76 -7.03
CA ILE A 25 10.38 6.46 -7.17
C ILE A 25 11.41 5.68 -6.38
N GLU A 26 12.37 5.10 -7.09
CA GLU A 26 13.51 4.41 -6.49
C GLU A 26 14.78 5.14 -6.95
N LYS A 27 15.60 5.56 -5.98
CA LYS A 27 16.83 6.31 -6.29
C LYS A 27 17.97 5.38 -6.71
N GLU A 28 17.93 4.13 -6.28
CA GLU A 28 18.92 3.11 -6.56
C GLU A 28 18.48 2.24 -7.73
N ASN A 29 19.43 1.74 -8.53
CA ASN A 29 19.15 0.86 -9.68
C ASN A 29 18.83 -0.59 -9.27
N GLN A 30 18.71 -0.88 -7.97
CA GLN A 30 18.33 -2.19 -7.44
C GLN A 30 17.08 -2.03 -6.59
N SER A 31 16.07 -2.87 -6.85
CA SER A 31 14.83 -2.81 -6.10
C SER A 31 15.00 -3.38 -4.70
N SER A 32 14.97 -2.52 -3.69
CA SER A 32 15.14 -2.91 -2.28
C SER A 32 13.88 -2.68 -1.45
N VAL A 33 12.72 -2.53 -2.09
CA VAL A 33 11.46 -2.05 -1.50
C VAL A 33 11.07 -2.91 -0.29
N SER A 34 11.51 -2.45 0.89
CA SER A 34 11.12 -2.99 2.18
C SER A 34 10.03 -2.10 2.75
N ILE A 35 8.80 -2.59 2.70
CA ILE A 35 7.62 -1.87 3.20
C ILE A 35 7.46 -2.21 4.68
N ASN A 36 7.73 -1.26 5.56
CA ASN A 36 7.56 -1.41 7.01
C ASN A 36 6.16 -0.99 7.49
N SER A 37 5.44 -0.20 6.69
CA SER A 37 4.12 0.33 6.99
C SER A 37 3.41 0.66 5.70
N ALA A 38 2.10 0.40 5.64
CA ALA A 38 1.27 0.77 4.52
C ALA A 38 -0.04 1.36 5.04
N LEU A 39 -0.42 2.51 4.51
CA LEU A 39 -1.74 3.08 4.73
C LEU A 39 -2.67 2.60 3.61
N LEU A 40 -3.81 2.05 4.02
CA LEU A 40 -4.92 1.71 3.14
C LEU A 40 -6.14 2.52 3.54
N THR A 41 -6.60 3.40 2.66
CA THR A 41 -7.84 4.17 2.85
C THR A 41 -8.76 4.02 1.64
N SER A 42 -10.04 4.26 1.87
CA SER A 42 -11.06 4.30 0.82
C SER A 42 -11.98 5.48 1.07
N GLU A 43 -11.88 6.51 0.24
CA GLU A 43 -12.69 7.72 0.35
C GLU A 43 -13.34 8.05 -1.00
N LYS A 44 -14.65 8.30 -1.00
CA LYS A 44 -15.42 8.70 -2.20
C LYS A 44 -15.20 7.80 -3.43
N GLY A 45 -15.04 6.49 -3.19
CA GLY A 45 -14.81 5.50 -4.26
C GLY A 45 -13.37 5.45 -4.79
N VAL A 46 -12.43 6.13 -4.14
CA VAL A 46 -10.99 6.05 -4.43
C VAL A 46 -10.31 5.30 -3.31
N VAL A 47 -9.68 4.18 -3.66
CA VAL A 47 -8.82 3.42 -2.77
C VAL A 47 -7.40 3.97 -2.90
N THR A 48 -6.80 4.33 -1.77
CA THR A 48 -5.41 4.80 -1.69
C THR A 48 -4.58 3.79 -0.94
N PHE A 49 -3.51 3.33 -1.60
CA PHE A 49 -2.42 2.59 -1.00
C PHE A 49 -1.21 3.52 -0.96
N ASP A 50 -0.78 3.89 0.24
CA ASP A 50 0.49 4.59 0.45
C ASP A 50 1.43 3.64 1.19
N PHE A 51 2.45 3.14 0.49
CA PHE A 51 3.41 2.17 1.00
C PHE A 51 4.60 2.84 1.70
N CYS A 52 4.61 4.18 1.78
CA CYS A 52 5.55 4.97 2.57
C CYS A 52 4.81 6.12 3.29
N PRO A 53 3.80 5.80 4.13
CA PRO A 53 2.96 6.81 4.77
C PRO A 53 3.73 7.59 5.84
N LEU A 54 3.19 8.73 6.27
CA LEU A 54 3.70 9.43 7.45
C LEU A 54 3.27 8.66 8.72
N VAL A 55 4.23 8.34 9.58
CA VAL A 55 4.00 7.64 10.85
C VAL A 55 4.03 8.65 11.99
N PHE A 56 2.91 8.80 12.70
CA PHE A 56 2.77 9.66 13.87
C PHE A 56 2.56 8.80 15.12
N GLY A 57 3.43 8.95 16.12
CA GLY A 57 3.34 8.18 17.35
C GLY A 57 3.49 6.68 17.11
N ARG A 58 2.67 5.86 17.79
CA ARG A 58 2.76 4.38 17.73
C ARG A 58 1.83 3.73 16.70
N SER A 59 0.79 4.41 16.22
CA SER A 59 -0.28 3.76 15.45
C SER A 59 -0.90 4.63 14.36
N ASP A 60 -0.64 5.93 14.35
CA ASP A 60 -1.37 6.83 13.46
C ASP A 60 -0.63 6.98 12.14
N LEU A 61 -1.24 6.45 11.08
CA LEU A 61 -0.74 6.58 9.72
C LEU A 61 -1.52 7.67 8.98
N LYS A 62 -0.81 8.54 8.25
CA LYS A 62 -1.41 9.53 7.35
C LYS A 62 -0.81 9.42 5.96
N GLU A 63 -1.61 9.80 4.97
CA GLU A 63 -1.13 9.84 3.59
C GLU A 63 0.05 10.82 3.49
N ASN A 64 1.14 10.38 2.88
CA ASN A 64 2.30 11.19 2.59
C ASN A 64 2.17 11.71 1.15
N GLU A 65 1.85 12.98 0.95
CA GLU A 65 1.68 13.58 -0.40
C GLU A 65 2.90 13.34 -1.31
N ASN A 66 4.10 13.26 -0.73
CA ASN A 66 5.37 13.05 -1.43
C ASN A 66 5.87 11.61 -1.38
N SER A 67 5.03 10.65 -0.99
CA SER A 67 5.38 9.24 -0.89
C SER A 67 6.07 8.73 -2.16
N ASP A 68 7.20 8.03 -1.97
CA ASP A 68 7.95 7.44 -3.06
C ASP A 68 7.22 6.23 -3.66
N PHE A 69 6.32 5.59 -2.91
CA PHE A 69 5.48 4.50 -3.42
C PHE A 69 4.01 4.67 -3.01
N LYS A 70 3.18 5.08 -3.98
CA LYS A 70 1.74 5.32 -3.79
C LYS A 70 0.92 4.91 -5.00
N ILE A 71 -0.22 4.29 -4.75
CA ILE A 71 -1.22 3.94 -5.76
C ILE A 71 -2.58 4.49 -5.33
N LYS A 72 -3.28 5.18 -6.23
CA LYS A 72 -4.71 5.50 -6.09
C LYS A 72 -5.47 4.87 -7.24
N CYS A 73 -6.55 4.16 -6.94
CA CYS A 73 -7.33 3.43 -7.93
C CYS A 73 -8.80 3.38 -7.51
N ARG A 74 -9.71 2.99 -8.41
CA ARG A 74 -11.12 2.76 -8.03
C ARG A 74 -11.41 1.31 -7.67
N LYS A 75 -10.59 0.38 -8.12
CA LYS A 75 -10.78 -1.06 -7.89
C LYS A 75 -9.45 -1.73 -7.56
N VAL A 76 -9.49 -2.66 -6.62
CA VAL A 76 -8.37 -3.52 -6.25
C VAL A 76 -8.85 -4.97 -6.18
N GLY A 77 -8.13 -5.86 -6.85
CA GLY A 77 -8.27 -7.30 -6.75
C GLY A 77 -7.18 -7.87 -5.84
N TYR A 78 -7.53 -8.91 -5.08
CA TYR A 78 -6.63 -9.63 -4.20
C TYR A 78 -6.70 -11.13 -4.53
N VAL A 79 -5.54 -11.76 -4.66
CA VAL A 79 -5.42 -13.22 -4.84
C VAL A 79 -4.27 -13.72 -3.97
N GLN A 80 -4.54 -14.69 -3.10
CA GLN A 80 -3.49 -15.40 -2.37
C GLN A 80 -2.80 -16.41 -3.32
N ILE A 81 -1.47 -16.36 -3.39
CA ILE A 81 -0.67 -17.31 -4.18
C ILE A 81 -0.24 -18.45 -3.24
N LYS A 82 -0.49 -19.69 -3.67
CA LYS A 82 -0.09 -20.92 -2.96
C LYS A 82 1.30 -21.37 -3.41
#